data_AF-A0A966YG24-F1
#
_entry.id   AF-A0A966YG24-F1
#
_cell.length_a   1.000
_cell.length_b   1.000
_cell.length_c   1.000
_cell.angle_alpha   90.00
_cell.angle_beta   90.00
_cell.angle_gamma   90.00
#
_symmetry.space_group_name_H-M   'P 1'
#
loop_
_entity.id
_entity.type
_entity.pdbx_description
1 polymer ?
#
loop_
_entity_poly.entity_id
_entity_poly.type
_entity_poly.pdbx_seq_one_letter_code
_entity_poly.pdbx_strand_id
1 'polypeptide(L)'
;MATSSPARQQHPKAPAVFVFDPVWLAEEQPTVKRLVFLADCLAEIPGLEVWLGDPATILSHRAAAVGAGHICVATTACPRVRQTAAQLEKTVPVVPVDWPRFCDDSRVKDLGRFSRYWNKVSKSALQPTA
;
A
#
# COMPACT_ATOMS: atom_id res chain seq x y z
N MET A 1 18.74 1.33 -3.08
CA MET A 1 17.63 0.68 -3.80
C MET A 1 16.35 1.14 -3.14
N ALA A 2 15.38 1.68 -3.88
CA ALA A 2 14.12 2.12 -3.30
C ALA A 2 13.43 0.93 -2.60
N THR A 3 13.03 1.11 -1.33
CA THR A 3 12.37 0.08 -0.55
C THR A 3 11.07 -0.32 -1.23
N SER A 4 11.04 -1.50 -1.84
CA SER A 4 9.81 -2.04 -2.44
C SER A 4 8.77 -2.34 -1.36
N SER A 5 7.48 -2.31 -1.70
CA SER A 5 6.40 -2.72 -0.79
C SER A 5 6.71 -4.09 -0.14
N PRO A 6 6.49 -4.26 1.17
CA PRO A 6 6.81 -5.52 1.86
C PRO A 6 6.01 -6.70 1.28
N ALA A 7 4.78 -6.47 0.80
CA ALA A 7 4.01 -7.49 0.08
C ALA A 7 4.72 -7.98 -1.19
N ARG A 8 5.33 -7.07 -1.95
CA ARG A 8 6.09 -7.42 -3.16
C ARG A 8 7.43 -8.07 -2.83
N GLN A 9 8.07 -7.67 -1.75
CA GLN A 9 9.31 -8.30 -1.28
C GLN A 9 9.07 -9.75 -0.85
N GLN A 10 7.96 -10.04 -0.16
CA GLN A 10 7.58 -11.39 0.24
C GLN A 10 7.13 -12.27 -0.94
N HIS A 11 6.51 -11.66 -1.96
CA HIS A 11 6.00 -12.37 -3.15
C HIS A 11 6.55 -11.78 -4.46
N PRO A 12 7.88 -11.85 -4.72
CA PRO A 12 8.50 -11.15 -5.85
C PRO A 12 8.12 -11.74 -7.22
N LYS A 13 7.59 -12.97 -7.24
CA LYS A 13 7.13 -13.66 -8.47
C LYS A 13 5.62 -13.53 -8.71
N ALA A 14 4.88 -12.96 -7.75
CA ALA A 14 3.44 -12.78 -7.91
C ALA A 14 3.16 -11.61 -8.87
N PRO A 15 2.06 -11.66 -9.64
CA PRO A 15 1.61 -10.52 -10.44
C PRO A 15 1.40 -9.29 -9.55
N ALA A 16 1.97 -8.16 -9.94
CA ALA A 16 1.74 -6.88 -9.27
C ALA A 16 0.65 -6.12 -10.02
N VAL A 17 -0.30 -5.56 -9.29
CA VAL A 17 -1.45 -4.84 -9.87
C VAL A 17 -1.63 -3.50 -9.16
N PHE A 18 -1.77 -2.42 -9.93
CA PHE A 18 -2.21 -1.11 -9.47
C PHE A 18 -3.53 -0.77 -10.16
N VAL A 19 -4.49 -0.23 -9.40
CA VAL A 19 -5.78 0.21 -9.93
C VAL A 19 -5.99 1.69 -9.66
N PHE A 20 -6.18 2.46 -10.72
CA PHE A 20 -6.73 3.80 -10.65
C PHE A 20 -8.23 3.69 -10.35
N ASP A 21 -8.63 4.13 -9.17
CA ASP A 21 -10.04 4.19 -8.75
C ASP A 21 -10.70 5.48 -9.31
N PRO A 22 -11.67 5.39 -10.23
CA PRO A 22 -12.37 6.56 -10.77
C PRO A 22 -13.10 7.37 -9.71
N VAL A 23 -13.61 6.72 -8.65
CA VAL A 23 -14.31 7.41 -7.55
C VAL A 23 -13.31 8.28 -6.78
N TRP A 24 -12.14 7.73 -6.44
CA TRP A 24 -11.06 8.49 -5.81
C TRP A 24 -10.57 9.64 -6.70
N LEU A 25 -10.40 9.41 -8.01
CA LEU A 25 -9.99 10.44 -8.95
C LEU A 25 -10.99 11.60 -9.03
N ALA A 26 -12.28 11.30 -8.99
CA ALA A 26 -13.34 12.31 -9.02
C ALA A 26 -13.43 13.11 -7.70
N GLU A 27 -13.20 12.47 -6.56
CA GLU A 27 -13.29 13.10 -5.24
C GLU A 27 -12.05 13.94 -4.91
N GLU A 28 -10.85 13.41 -5.13
CA GLU A 28 -9.60 14.09 -4.77
C GLU A 28 -9.09 15.06 -5.85
N GLN A 29 -9.59 14.92 -7.09
CA GLN A 29 -9.24 15.75 -8.24
C GLN A 29 -7.73 16.07 -8.33
N PRO A 30 -6.86 15.04 -8.34
CA PRO A 30 -5.43 15.27 -8.40
C PRO A 30 -5.06 16.05 -9.66
N THR A 31 -4.14 16.99 -9.52
CA THR A 31 -3.66 17.77 -10.67
C THR A 31 -3.04 16.84 -11.72
N VAL A 32 -3.08 17.27 -12.99
CA VAL A 32 -2.45 16.54 -14.10
C VAL A 32 -0.98 16.24 -13.82
N LYS A 33 -0.23 17.20 -13.24
CA LYS A 33 1.18 17.00 -12.88
C LYS A 33 1.37 15.84 -11.88
N ARG A 34 0.46 15.69 -10.93
CA ARG A 34 0.49 14.58 -9.96
C ARG A 34 0.17 13.23 -10.62
N LEU A 35 -0.77 13.22 -11.57
CA LEU A 35 -1.10 12.00 -12.33
C LEU A 35 0.04 11.56 -13.25
N VAL A 36 0.69 12.51 -13.95
CA VAL A 36 1.87 12.24 -14.78
C VAL A 36 2.98 11.66 -13.93
N PHE A 37 3.31 12.32 -12.80
CA PHE A 37 4.32 11.81 -11.88
C PHE A 37 4.01 10.39 -11.37
N LEU A 38 2.75 10.13 -10.99
CA LEU A 38 2.34 8.80 -10.56
C LEU A 38 2.47 7.77 -11.70
N ALA A 39 2.06 8.10 -12.91
CA ALA A 39 2.17 7.21 -14.06
C ALA A 39 3.63 6.88 -14.39
N ASP A 40 4.53 7.87 -14.33
CA ASP A 40 5.98 7.67 -14.51
C ASP A 40 6.53 6.70 -13.45
N CYS A 41 6.20 6.91 -12.17
CA CYS A 41 6.60 6.00 -11.09
C CYS A 41 6.08 4.58 -11.30
N LEU A 42 4.86 4.39 -11.79
CA LEU A 42 4.30 3.05 -12.04
C LEU A 42 4.98 2.37 -13.25
N ALA A 43 5.32 3.13 -14.29
CA ALA A 43 6.01 2.63 -15.48
C ALA A 43 7.42 2.10 -15.17
N GLU A 44 8.08 2.64 -14.14
CA GLU A 44 9.40 2.16 -13.67
C GLU A 44 9.33 0.81 -12.93
N ILE A 45 8.14 0.31 -12.60
CA ILE A 45 7.95 -0.93 -11.83
C ILE A 45 7.83 -2.12 -12.80
N PRO A 46 8.83 -3.04 -12.88
CA PRO A 46 8.80 -4.11 -13.88
C PRO A 46 7.65 -5.08 -13.65
N GLY A 47 6.89 -5.38 -14.71
CA GLY A 47 5.78 -6.34 -14.67
C GLY A 47 4.56 -5.87 -13.87
N LEU A 48 4.46 -4.57 -13.55
CA LEU A 48 3.26 -4.01 -12.93
C LEU A 48 2.13 -3.89 -13.96
N GLU A 49 1.00 -4.49 -13.67
CA GLU A 49 -0.24 -4.25 -14.40
C GLU A 49 -0.92 -2.99 -13.85
N VAL A 50 -1.36 -2.10 -14.74
CA VAL A 50 -2.09 -0.88 -14.38
C VAL A 50 -3.48 -0.94 -14.98
N TRP A 51 -4.50 -0.79 -14.14
CA TRP A 51 -5.91 -0.83 -14.53
C TRP A 51 -6.64 0.44 -14.09
N LEU A 52 -7.76 0.73 -14.74
CA LEU A 52 -8.68 1.82 -14.37
C LEU A 52 -10.07 1.21 -14.11
N GLY A 53 -10.65 1.48 -12.94
CA GLY A 53 -11.99 1.00 -12.57
C GLY A 53 -12.15 0.73 -11.08
N ASP A 54 -13.23 0.05 -10.71
CA ASP A 54 -13.47 -0.33 -9.31
C ASP A 54 -12.38 -1.31 -8.81
N PRO A 55 -11.61 -0.95 -7.76
CA PRO A 55 -10.51 -1.77 -7.28
C PRO A 55 -10.93 -3.18 -6.85
N ALA A 56 -12.06 -3.33 -6.16
CA ALA A 56 -12.51 -4.63 -5.67
C ALA A 56 -12.89 -5.57 -6.84
N THR A 57 -13.59 -5.03 -7.84
CA THR A 57 -13.99 -5.78 -9.04
C THR A 57 -12.76 -6.19 -9.86
N ILE A 58 -11.84 -5.27 -10.12
CA ILE A 58 -10.64 -5.58 -10.92
C ILE A 58 -9.77 -6.58 -10.18
N LEU A 59 -9.44 -6.34 -8.92
CA LEU A 59 -8.53 -7.20 -8.16
C LEU A 59 -9.08 -8.62 -7.96
N SER A 60 -10.39 -8.77 -7.71
CA SER A 60 -11.01 -10.10 -7.63
C SER A 60 -10.97 -10.85 -8.96
N HIS A 61 -11.29 -10.16 -10.07
CA HIS A 61 -11.22 -10.76 -11.41
C HIS A 61 -9.78 -11.15 -11.79
N ARG A 62 -8.80 -10.30 -11.50
CA ARG A 62 -7.38 -10.61 -11.75
C ARG A 62 -6.90 -11.78 -10.90
N ALA A 63 -7.26 -11.82 -9.61
CA ALA A 63 -6.92 -12.93 -8.74
C ALA A 63 -7.48 -14.27 -9.28
N ALA A 64 -8.74 -14.28 -9.73
CA ALA A 64 -9.34 -15.45 -10.36
C ALA A 64 -8.64 -15.83 -11.68
N ALA A 65 -8.33 -14.86 -12.54
CA ALA A 65 -7.73 -15.08 -13.85
C ALA A 65 -6.33 -15.73 -13.78
N VAL A 66 -5.57 -15.44 -12.71
CA VAL A 66 -4.23 -16.01 -12.49
C VAL A 66 -4.23 -17.18 -11.50
N GLY A 67 -5.41 -17.60 -11.02
CA GLY A 67 -5.55 -18.66 -10.02
C GLY A 67 -4.88 -18.33 -8.68
N ALA A 68 -4.84 -17.05 -8.29
CA ALA A 68 -4.25 -16.62 -7.02
C ALA A 68 -5.10 -17.09 -5.84
N GLY A 69 -4.47 -17.76 -4.86
CA GLY A 69 -5.14 -18.17 -3.63
C GLY A 69 -5.40 -17.04 -2.63
N HIS A 70 -4.73 -15.89 -2.80
CA HIS A 70 -4.88 -14.71 -1.94
C HIS A 70 -4.29 -13.46 -2.63
N ILE A 71 -4.65 -12.29 -2.11
CA ILE A 71 -4.08 -10.99 -2.49
C ILE A 71 -3.26 -10.47 -1.33
N CYS A 72 -1.99 -10.11 -1.56
CA CYS A 72 -1.15 -9.46 -0.55
C CYS A 72 -1.15 -7.94 -0.75
N VAL A 73 -1.28 -7.19 0.34
CA VAL A 73 -1.18 -5.73 0.34
C VAL A 73 -0.39 -5.26 1.55
N ALA A 74 0.47 -4.26 1.39
CA ALA A 74 1.17 -3.69 2.52
C ALA A 74 0.19 -2.96 3.45
N THR A 75 0.38 -3.06 4.77
CA THR A 75 -0.50 -2.36 5.72
C THR A 75 -0.44 -0.85 5.50
N THR A 76 -1.59 -0.20 5.65
CA THR A 76 -1.73 1.23 5.35
C THR A 76 -2.75 1.93 6.24
N ALA A 77 -2.43 3.18 6.57
CA ALA A 77 -3.34 4.09 7.26
C ALA A 77 -4.47 4.60 6.36
N CYS A 78 -4.42 4.39 5.04
CA CYS A 78 -5.47 4.81 4.10
C CYS A 78 -6.79 4.06 4.34
N PRO A 79 -7.88 4.73 4.79
CA PRO A 79 -9.16 4.08 5.07
C PRO A 79 -9.78 3.41 3.84
N ARG A 80 -9.65 4.06 2.67
CA ARG A 80 -10.19 3.53 1.40
C ARG A 80 -9.56 2.19 1.04
N VAL A 81 -8.24 2.08 1.13
CA VAL A 81 -7.54 0.81 0.84
C VAL A 81 -7.98 -0.28 1.83
N ARG A 82 -8.12 0.04 3.13
CA ARG A 82 -8.62 -0.93 4.12
C ARG A 82 -10.06 -1.36 3.84
N GLN A 83 -10.92 -0.44 3.39
CA GLN A 83 -12.29 -0.76 3.02
C GLN A 83 -12.34 -1.66 1.77
N THR A 84 -11.53 -1.38 0.76
CA THR A 84 -11.38 -2.26 -0.42
C THR A 84 -10.88 -3.64 -0.03
N ALA A 85 -9.88 -3.74 0.86
CA ALA A 85 -9.39 -5.02 1.36
C ALA A 85 -10.51 -5.81 2.07
N ALA A 86 -11.25 -5.18 2.98
CA ALA A 86 -12.39 -5.81 3.66
C ALA A 86 -13.53 -6.21 2.70
N GLN A 87 -13.72 -5.50 1.60
CA GLN A 87 -14.66 -5.88 0.55
C GLN A 87 -14.17 -7.11 -0.22
N LEU A 88 -12.89 -7.16 -0.58
CA LEU A 88 -12.25 -8.28 -1.28
C LEU A 88 -12.23 -9.56 -0.45
N GLU A 89 -12.02 -9.46 0.87
CA GLU A 89 -11.99 -10.61 1.79
C GLU A 89 -13.25 -11.49 1.73
N LYS A 90 -14.38 -10.95 1.23
CA LYS A 90 -15.62 -11.70 1.03
C LYS A 90 -15.54 -12.72 -0.10
N THR A 91 -14.60 -12.57 -1.03
CA THR A 91 -14.47 -13.40 -2.23
C THR A 91 -13.08 -14.00 -2.41
N VAL A 92 -12.03 -13.28 -1.99
CA VAL A 92 -10.63 -13.71 -2.07
C VAL A 92 -9.91 -13.33 -0.78
N PRO A 93 -9.16 -14.24 -0.13
CA PRO A 93 -8.40 -13.89 1.07
C PRO A 93 -7.44 -12.72 0.79
N VAL A 94 -7.46 -11.71 1.67
CA VAL A 94 -6.51 -10.60 1.62
C VAL A 94 -5.54 -10.74 2.80
N VAL A 95 -4.25 -10.75 2.50
CA VAL A 95 -3.18 -10.89 3.50
C VAL A 95 -2.50 -9.53 3.66
N PRO A 96 -2.74 -8.82 4.78
CA PRO A 96 -2.00 -7.61 5.10
C PRO A 96 -0.55 -7.96 5.45
N VAL A 97 0.40 -7.23 4.89
CA VAL A 97 1.84 -7.39 5.16
C VAL A 97 2.38 -6.14 5.84
N ASP A 98 2.88 -6.29 7.06
CA ASP A 98 3.39 -5.17 7.84
C ASP A 98 4.68 -4.58 7.24
N TRP A 99 4.77 -3.26 7.30
CA TRP A 99 6.02 -2.56 7.05
C TRP A 99 7.03 -2.86 8.16
N PRO A 100 8.34 -2.97 7.84
CA PRO A 100 9.37 -2.94 8.85
C PRO A 100 9.20 -1.71 9.74
N ARG A 101 9.33 -1.89 11.06
CA ARG A 101 9.23 -0.77 11.99
C ARG A 101 10.36 0.21 11.74
N PHE A 102 10.01 1.47 11.48
CA PHE A 102 10.99 2.54 11.31
C PHE A 102 11.71 2.88 12.62
N CYS A 103 11.00 2.80 13.75
CA CYS A 103 11.53 3.09 15.07
C CYS A 103 10.84 2.25 16.15
N ASP A 104 11.44 2.19 17.33
CA ASP A 104 10.78 1.63 18.52
C ASP A 104 9.79 2.65 19.11
N ASP A 105 8.51 2.39 18.88
CA ASP A 105 7.36 3.15 19.35
C ASP A 105 6.62 2.47 20.53
N SER A 106 7.19 1.41 21.11
CA SER A 106 6.55 0.63 22.20
C SER A 106 6.16 1.46 23.43
N ARG A 107 6.83 2.60 23.64
CA ARG A 107 6.60 3.52 24.76
C ARG A 107 5.72 4.73 24.42
N VAL A 108 5.24 4.81 23.18
CA VAL A 108 4.33 5.87 22.74
C VAL A 108 2.94 5.57 23.26
N LYS A 109 2.39 6.49 24.05
CA LYS A 109 1.02 6.41 24.58
C LYS A 109 0.12 7.57 24.13
N ASP A 110 0.72 8.59 23.53
CA ASP A 110 0.06 9.83 23.14
C ASP A 110 0.57 10.23 21.74
N LEU A 111 -0.35 10.23 20.78
CA LEU A 111 -0.10 10.65 19.40
C LEU A 111 -0.66 12.05 19.10
N GLY A 112 -1.27 12.72 20.10
CA GLY A 112 -1.90 14.04 19.92
C GLY A 112 -0.90 15.20 19.84
N ARG A 113 0.35 15.00 20.28
CA ARG A 113 1.42 16.00 20.17
C ARG A 113 2.71 15.39 19.62
N PHE A 114 3.19 15.94 18.51
CA PHE A 114 4.43 15.48 17.87
C PHE A 114 5.64 15.49 18.82
N SER A 115 5.83 16.54 19.63
CA SER A 115 6.96 16.60 20.56
C SER A 115 6.96 15.49 21.61
N ARG A 116 5.76 15.07 22.08
CA ARG A 116 5.63 13.95 23.03
C ARG A 116 5.97 12.62 22.37
N TYR A 117 5.49 12.41 21.15
CA TYR A 117 5.87 11.25 20.33
C TYR A 117 7.38 11.22 20.07
N TRP A 118 7.94 12.32 19.55
CA TRP A 118 9.35 12.43 19.18
C TRP A 118 10.29 12.16 20.35
N ASN A 119 9.99 12.70 21.54
CA ASN A 119 10.78 12.45 22.75
C ASN A 119 10.85 10.97 23.15
N LYS A 120 9.92 10.13 22.68
CA LYS A 120 9.92 8.67 22.95
C LYS A 120 10.70 7.88 21.90
N VAL A 121 10.64 8.29 20.63
CA VAL A 121 11.16 7.52 19.50
C VAL A 121 12.47 8.05 18.91
N SER A 122 12.87 9.29 19.20
CA SER A 122 14.00 9.96 18.52
C SER A 122 15.31 9.18 18.59
N LYS A 123 15.58 8.51 19.71
CA LYS A 123 16.79 7.70 19.89
C LYS A 123 16.85 6.49 18.95
N SER A 124 15.72 5.82 18.69
CA SER A 124 15.65 4.68 17.78
C SER A 124 15.48 5.11 16.33
N ALA A 125 14.75 6.20 16.07
CA ALA A 125 14.53 6.75 14.73
C ALA A 125 15.79 7.30 14.04
N LEU A 126 16.81 7.68 14.80
CA LEU A 126 18.08 8.20 14.28
C LEU A 126 19.17 7.13 14.15
N GLN A 127 18.86 5.87 14.48
CA GLN A 127 19.79 4.77 14.24
C GLN A 127 19.88 4.48 12.74
N PRO A 128 21.07 4.18 12.21
CA PRO A 128 21.19 3.72 10.83
C PRO A 128 20.32 2.50 10.59
N THR A 129 19.47 2.54 9.57
CA THR A 129 18.75 1.36 9.10
C THR A 129 19.77 0.41 8.46
N ALA A 130 19.92 -0.79 9.02
CA ALA A 130 20.78 -1.84 8.49
C ALA A 130 20.26 -2.41 7.15
#